data_AF-A0A2D8VIM1-F1
#
_entry.id   AF-A0A2D8VIM1-F1
#
_cell.length_a   1.000
_cell.length_b   1.000
_cell.length_c   1.000
_cell.angle_alpha   90.00
_cell.angle_beta   90.00
_cell.angle_gamma   90.00
#
_symmetry.space_group_name_H-M   'P 1'
#
loop_
_entity.id
_entity.type
_entity.pdbx_description
1 polymer ?
#
loop_
_entity_poly.entity_id
_entity_poly.type
_entity_poly.pdbx_seq_one_letter_code
_entity_poly.pdbx_strand_id
1 'polypeptide(L)'
;LYKDFRPPSASGETGEYYQKMLAEVDEALKNFGKEFPSLKGRKPEWGGFVWFQGWNDMFNQDALAQYEQNLVHLIKDLRAHLKQPNLPVVVGELGNMGEDAGKNMKAIREAQRKACERKEWKGRVSFVKTTAFARPKDESPNVGHGHHWFGNAESYFLIGDALGAEMVRLLKDWK
;
A
#
# COMPACT_ATOMS: atom_id res chain seq x y z
N LEU A 1 -7.00 3.04 -6.37
CA LEU A 1 -7.16 4.07 -5.34
C LEU A 1 -8.34 4.98 -5.66
N TYR A 2 -8.39 5.56 -6.85
CA TYR A 2 -9.33 6.59 -7.28
C TYR A 2 -10.82 6.29 -7.06
N LYS A 3 -11.23 5.03 -7.24
CA LYS A 3 -12.62 4.59 -7.08
C LYS A 3 -12.77 3.80 -5.78
N ASP A 4 -12.21 2.59 -5.74
CA ASP A 4 -12.53 1.61 -4.70
C ASP A 4 -12.02 2.00 -3.31
N PHE A 5 -10.86 2.64 -3.24
CA PHE A 5 -10.21 3.02 -1.98
C PHE A 5 -10.15 4.53 -1.80
N ARG A 6 -11.03 5.29 -2.48
CA ARG A 6 -10.97 6.75 -2.47
C ARG A 6 -11.20 7.23 -1.03
N PRO A 7 -10.25 7.95 -0.42
CA PRO A 7 -10.38 8.41 0.96
C PRO A 7 -11.34 9.61 1.02
N PRO A 8 -12.07 9.80 2.14
CA PRO A 8 -13.12 10.81 2.26
C PRO A 8 -12.62 12.25 2.16
N SER A 9 -11.35 12.53 2.49
CA SER A 9 -10.77 13.87 2.32
C SER A 9 -10.34 14.18 0.88
N ALA A 10 -10.33 13.19 -0.02
CA ALA A 10 -10.23 13.44 -1.45
C ALA A 10 -11.60 13.88 -2.00
N SER A 11 -11.63 14.83 -2.93
CA SER A 11 -12.88 15.29 -3.54
C SER A 11 -13.62 14.14 -4.24
N GLY A 12 -14.95 14.05 -4.13
CA GLY A 12 -15.75 13.00 -4.77
C GLY A 12 -16.28 11.94 -3.80
N GLU A 13 -16.82 10.85 -4.35
CA GLU A 13 -17.44 9.78 -3.56
C GLU A 13 -16.39 8.92 -2.84
N THR A 14 -16.60 8.64 -1.55
CA THR A 14 -15.72 7.75 -0.78
C THR A 14 -15.82 6.32 -1.32
N GLY A 15 -14.68 5.67 -1.49
CA GLY A 15 -14.62 4.32 -2.02
C GLY A 15 -15.23 3.26 -1.10
N GLU A 16 -15.98 2.33 -1.68
CA GLU A 16 -16.61 1.23 -0.93
C GLU A 16 -15.56 0.36 -0.20
N TYR A 17 -14.43 0.06 -0.84
CA TYR A 17 -13.36 -0.74 -0.23
C TYR A 17 -12.53 0.03 0.80
N TYR A 18 -12.51 1.36 0.75
CA TYR A 18 -11.99 2.16 1.86
C TYR A 18 -12.83 1.92 3.13
N GLN A 19 -14.16 1.99 3.01
CA GLN A 19 -15.06 1.77 4.15
C GLN A 19 -15.01 0.33 4.64
N LYS A 20 -15.01 -0.65 3.73
CA LYS A 20 -14.91 -2.08 4.08
C LYS A 20 -13.59 -2.41 4.77
N MET A 21 -12.46 -1.88 4.29
CA MET A 21 -11.16 -2.07 4.95
C MET A 21 -11.19 -1.63 6.43
N LEU A 22 -11.78 -0.46 6.72
CA LEU A 22 -11.89 0.02 8.10
C LEU A 22 -12.85 -0.83 8.93
N ALA A 23 -13.99 -1.24 8.36
CA ALA A 23 -14.95 -2.10 9.04
C ALA A 23 -14.35 -3.48 9.37
N GLU A 24 -13.60 -4.08 8.45
CA GLU A 24 -12.91 -5.36 8.67
C GLU A 24 -11.84 -5.25 9.77
N VAL A 25 -11.10 -4.14 9.81
CA VAL A 25 -10.13 -3.86 10.87
C VAL A 25 -10.81 -3.73 12.23
N ASP A 26 -11.91 -2.98 12.31
CA ASP A 26 -12.69 -2.82 13.54
C ASP A 26 -13.29 -4.15 14.02
N GLU A 27 -13.79 -4.96 13.08
CA GLU A 27 -14.31 -6.29 13.38
C GLU A 27 -13.23 -7.22 13.93
N ALA A 28 -12.07 -7.27 13.28
CA ALA A 28 -10.93 -8.07 13.73
C ALA A 28 -10.47 -7.65 15.14
N LEU A 29 -10.35 -6.35 15.40
CA LEU A 29 -9.96 -5.83 16.72
C LEU A 29 -11.01 -6.07 17.80
N LYS A 30 -12.30 -6.18 17.45
CA LYS A 30 -13.36 -6.55 18.38
C LYS A 30 -13.32 -8.04 18.73
N ASN A 31 -12.91 -8.89 17.79
CA ASN A 31 -13.04 -10.35 17.89
C ASN A 31 -11.72 -11.10 18.15
N PHE A 32 -10.54 -10.48 18.03
CA PHE A 32 -9.25 -11.20 18.10
C PHE A 32 -9.07 -12.05 19.37
N GLY A 33 -9.54 -11.61 20.53
CA GLY A 33 -9.44 -12.38 21.78
C GLY A 33 -10.34 -13.62 21.82
N LYS A 34 -11.38 -13.68 20.97
CA LYS A 34 -12.25 -14.84 20.77
C LYS A 34 -11.68 -15.78 19.72
N GLU A 35 -11.21 -15.23 18.60
CA GLU A 35 -10.68 -16.01 17.47
C GLU A 35 -9.28 -16.59 17.77
N PHE A 36 -8.49 -15.85 18.53
CA PHE A 36 -7.17 -16.25 18.99
C PHE A 36 -7.15 -16.24 20.53
N PRO A 37 -7.60 -17.31 21.20
CA PRO A 37 -7.67 -17.37 22.66
C PRO A 37 -6.34 -17.07 23.38
N SER A 38 -5.20 -17.34 22.73
CA SER A 38 -3.86 -16.98 23.24
C SER A 38 -3.62 -15.47 23.36
N LEU A 39 -4.40 -14.65 22.65
CA LEU A 39 -4.33 -13.19 22.70
C LEU A 39 -5.39 -12.58 23.65
N LYS A 40 -6.22 -13.39 24.32
CA LYS A 40 -7.26 -12.88 25.22
C LYS A 40 -6.65 -12.01 26.33
N GLY A 41 -7.20 -10.80 26.49
CA GLY A 41 -6.72 -9.82 27.48
C GLY A 41 -5.44 -9.07 27.09
N ARG A 42 -4.83 -9.39 25.92
CA ARG A 42 -3.74 -8.57 25.35
C ARG A 42 -4.33 -7.30 24.73
N LYS A 43 -3.52 -6.25 24.68
CA LYS A 43 -3.86 -4.99 24.01
C LYS A 43 -3.13 -4.94 22.66
N PRO A 44 -3.84 -4.90 21.52
CA PRO A 44 -3.22 -4.70 20.22
C PRO A 44 -2.54 -3.33 20.12
N GLU A 45 -1.42 -3.27 19.42
CA GLU A 45 -0.70 -2.04 19.09
C GLU A 45 -0.50 -1.96 17.57
N TRP A 46 -0.60 -0.75 17.02
CA TRP A 46 -0.40 -0.53 15.60
C TRP A 46 1.07 -0.67 15.21
N GLY A 47 1.36 -1.62 14.32
CA GLY A 47 2.70 -1.83 13.75
C GLY A 47 2.98 -1.02 12.49
N GLY A 48 1.96 -0.34 11.93
CA GLY A 48 2.06 0.41 10.67
C GLY A 48 1.07 -0.04 9.62
N PHE A 49 1.12 0.59 8.45
CA PHE A 49 0.27 0.30 7.30
C PHE A 49 1.13 0.07 6.06
N VAL A 50 0.80 -0.97 5.29
CA VAL A 50 1.45 -1.26 4.00
C VAL A 50 0.44 -1.01 2.89
N TRP A 51 0.79 -0.16 1.94
CA TRP A 51 -0.01 0.09 0.74
C TRP A 51 0.68 -0.50 -0.49
N PHE A 52 0.00 -1.42 -1.17
CA PHE A 52 0.50 -2.04 -2.38
C PHE A 52 -0.62 -2.18 -3.41
N GLN A 53 -0.86 -1.10 -4.15
CA GLN A 53 -1.92 -0.98 -5.14
C GLN A 53 -1.49 0.04 -6.21
N GLY A 54 -2.18 0.03 -7.35
CA GLY A 54 -2.09 1.11 -8.35
C GLY A 54 -2.46 0.70 -9.77
N TRP A 55 -2.56 -0.61 -10.04
CA TRP A 55 -2.71 -1.15 -11.40
C TRP A 55 -3.91 -0.57 -12.15
N ASN A 56 -5.10 -0.55 -11.53
CA ASN A 56 -6.31 -0.07 -12.22
C ASN A 56 -6.28 1.44 -12.51
N ASP A 57 -5.63 2.23 -11.64
CA ASP A 57 -5.56 3.69 -11.78
C ASP A 57 -4.74 4.10 -13.02
N MET A 58 -3.86 3.23 -13.53
CA MET A 58 -3.06 3.53 -14.72
C MET A 58 -3.86 3.53 -16.03
N PHE A 59 -5.09 3.00 -16.02
CA PHE A 59 -5.96 2.93 -17.21
C PHE A 59 -7.01 4.03 -17.27
N ASN A 60 -7.10 4.88 -16.24
CA ASN A 60 -8.02 6.01 -16.21
C ASN A 60 -7.21 7.30 -16.04
N GLN A 61 -7.41 8.27 -16.93
CA GLN A 61 -6.60 9.49 -16.96
C GLN A 61 -6.75 10.32 -15.69
N ASP A 62 -7.97 10.45 -15.15
CA ASP A 62 -8.22 11.18 -13.91
C ASP A 62 -7.62 10.45 -12.70
N ALA A 63 -7.73 9.12 -12.68
CA ALA A 63 -7.14 8.28 -11.65
C ALA A 63 -5.62 8.41 -11.62
N LEU A 64 -4.99 8.34 -12.80
CA LEU A 64 -3.56 8.52 -12.97
C LEU A 64 -3.11 9.90 -12.49
N ALA A 65 -3.82 10.95 -12.90
CA ALA A 65 -3.50 12.33 -12.55
C ALA A 65 -3.66 12.64 -11.05
N GLN A 66 -4.63 11.99 -10.39
CA GLN A 66 -4.95 12.24 -8.99
C GLN A 66 -4.28 11.25 -8.01
N TYR A 67 -3.54 10.26 -8.51
CA TYR A 67 -3.01 9.18 -7.68
C TYR A 67 -2.16 9.68 -6.50
N GLU A 68 -1.23 10.60 -6.76
CA GLU A 68 -0.35 11.17 -5.73
C GLU A 68 -1.15 11.81 -4.60
N GLN A 69 -2.06 12.72 -4.94
CA GLN A 69 -2.84 13.47 -3.97
C GLN A 69 -3.82 12.55 -3.22
N ASN A 70 -4.44 11.59 -3.91
CA ASN A 70 -5.32 10.61 -3.27
C ASN A 70 -4.56 9.72 -2.28
N LEU A 71 -3.30 9.36 -2.58
CA LEU A 71 -2.48 8.55 -1.67
C LEU A 71 -2.11 9.36 -0.42
N VAL A 72 -1.83 10.65 -0.58
CA VAL A 72 -1.63 11.58 0.55
C VAL A 72 -2.88 11.67 1.43
N HIS A 73 -4.07 11.80 0.84
CA HIS A 73 -5.34 11.80 1.57
C HIS A 73 -5.57 10.49 2.31
N LEU A 74 -5.30 9.35 1.67
CA LEU A 74 -5.45 8.03 2.26
C LEU A 74 -4.62 7.90 3.53
N ILE A 75 -3.34 8.30 3.47
CA ILE A 75 -2.44 8.26 4.62
C ILE A 75 -2.95 9.14 5.77
N LYS A 76 -3.43 10.35 5.47
CA LYS A 76 -3.96 11.28 6.47
C LYS A 76 -5.23 10.73 7.13
N ASP A 77 -6.16 10.23 6.33
CA ASP A 77 -7.45 9.76 6.82
C ASP A 77 -7.31 8.47 7.63
N LEU A 78 -6.42 7.57 7.23
CA LEU A 78 -6.06 6.39 8.03
C LEU A 78 -5.49 6.79 9.39
N ARG A 79 -4.54 7.74 9.42
CA ARG A 79 -3.96 8.22 10.69
C ARG A 79 -5.01 8.85 11.60
N ALA A 80 -5.94 9.60 11.03
CA ALA A 80 -7.04 10.21 11.77
C ALA A 80 -8.00 9.15 12.34
N HIS A 81 -8.45 8.21 11.51
CA HIS A 81 -9.36 7.14 11.90
C HIS A 81 -8.76 6.25 13.00
N LEU A 82 -7.51 5.83 12.82
CA LEU A 82 -6.79 4.97 13.77
C LEU A 82 -6.28 5.72 15.02
N LYS A 83 -6.44 7.05 15.05
CA LYS A 83 -5.90 7.93 16.11
C LYS A 83 -4.39 7.77 16.29
N GLN A 84 -3.67 7.58 15.18
CA GLN A 84 -2.22 7.41 15.13
C GLN A 84 -1.61 8.48 14.20
N PRO A 85 -1.43 9.73 14.67
CA PRO A 85 -1.02 10.84 13.80
C PRO A 85 0.32 10.62 13.10
N ASN A 86 1.17 9.75 13.67
CA ASN A 86 2.46 9.47 13.11
C ASN A 86 2.51 8.19 12.27
N LEU A 87 1.49 7.30 12.26
CA LEU A 87 1.57 5.86 11.90
C LEU A 87 2.60 5.55 10.80
N PRO A 88 3.51 4.56 10.97
CA PRO A 88 4.42 4.20 9.90
C PRO A 88 3.63 3.75 8.68
N VAL A 89 3.99 4.23 7.51
CA VAL A 89 3.42 3.78 6.24
C VAL A 89 4.52 3.37 5.29
N VAL A 90 4.40 2.18 4.72
CA VAL A 90 5.26 1.73 3.63
C VAL A 90 4.41 1.61 2.37
N VAL A 91 4.82 2.29 1.31
CA VAL A 91 4.20 2.19 -0.02
C VAL A 91 5.11 1.36 -0.91
N GLY A 92 4.62 0.23 -1.38
CA GLY A 92 5.32 -0.57 -2.38
C GLY A 92 5.10 0.01 -3.78
N GLU A 93 6.20 0.21 -4.50
CA GLU A 93 6.16 0.51 -5.93
C GLU A 93 5.36 -0.56 -6.68
N LEU A 94 4.59 -0.15 -7.68
CA LEU A 94 3.97 -1.09 -8.61
C LEU A 94 5.01 -1.63 -9.61
N GLY A 95 5.89 -2.52 -9.15
CA GLY A 95 7.06 -3.02 -9.87
C GLY A 95 6.78 -3.95 -11.06
N ASN A 96 5.52 -4.24 -11.39
CA ASN A 96 5.14 -5.12 -12.51
C ASN A 96 5.89 -4.75 -13.80
N MET A 97 6.30 -5.74 -14.60
CA MET A 97 7.03 -5.53 -15.86
C MET A 97 8.44 -4.91 -15.72
N GLY A 98 8.97 -4.75 -14.51
CA GLY A 98 10.33 -4.25 -14.30
C GLY A 98 10.51 -2.78 -14.72
N GLU A 99 11.75 -2.40 -15.04
CA GLU A 99 12.14 -1.01 -15.41
C GLU A 99 11.55 -0.56 -16.75
N ASP A 100 11.32 -1.49 -17.68
CA ASP A 100 10.88 -1.20 -19.06
C ASP A 100 9.36 -1.06 -19.21
N ALA A 101 8.65 -0.88 -18.09
CA ALA A 101 7.21 -0.70 -18.10
C ALA A 101 6.76 0.54 -18.92
N GLY A 102 5.51 0.50 -19.39
CA GLY A 102 4.90 1.57 -20.16
C GLY A 102 4.75 2.89 -19.41
N LYS A 103 4.46 3.96 -20.15
CA LYS A 103 4.37 5.35 -19.64
C LYS A 103 3.45 5.49 -18.42
N ASN A 104 2.25 4.91 -18.45
CA ASN A 104 1.29 5.07 -17.37
C ASN A 104 1.73 4.37 -16.09
N MET A 105 2.36 3.19 -16.21
CA MET A 105 2.97 2.50 -15.07
C MET A 105 4.07 3.37 -14.43
N LYS A 106 4.98 3.92 -15.25
CA LYS A 106 6.03 4.82 -14.78
C LYS A 106 5.45 6.07 -14.09
N ALA A 107 4.34 6.61 -14.59
CA ALA A 107 3.65 7.73 -13.97
C ALA A 107 3.02 7.37 -12.61
N ILE A 108 2.40 6.19 -12.45
CA ILE A 108 1.91 5.71 -11.13
C ILE A 108 3.07 5.55 -10.15
N ARG A 109 4.18 4.94 -10.56
CA ARG A 109 5.36 4.75 -9.70
C ARG A 109 5.94 6.06 -9.21
N GLU A 110 6.00 7.04 -10.11
CA GLU A 110 6.44 8.39 -9.76
C GLU A 110 5.47 9.07 -8.78
N ALA A 111 4.16 8.91 -8.97
CA ALA A 111 3.14 9.42 -8.04
C ALA A 111 3.23 8.74 -6.66
N GLN A 112 3.46 7.42 -6.62
CA GLN A 112 3.71 6.67 -5.37
C GLN A 112 4.94 7.21 -4.64
N ARG A 113 6.05 7.42 -5.36
CA ARG A 113 7.29 7.97 -4.80
C ARG A 113 7.09 9.37 -4.25
N LYS A 114 6.54 10.29 -5.05
CA LYS A 114 6.30 11.69 -4.65
C LYS A 114 5.38 11.82 -3.44
N ALA A 115 4.33 10.99 -3.37
CA ALA A 115 3.44 10.97 -2.22
C ALA A 115 4.17 10.66 -0.90
N CYS A 116 5.25 9.86 -0.96
CA CYS A 116 6.06 9.47 0.19
C CYS A 116 7.17 10.47 0.54
N GLU A 117 7.64 11.28 -0.41
CA GLU A 117 8.78 12.21 -0.24
C GLU A 117 8.41 13.55 0.42
N ARG A 118 7.13 13.75 0.77
CA ARG A 118 6.65 15.00 1.36
C ARG A 118 7.31 15.24 2.73
N LYS A 119 7.66 16.49 3.02
CA LYS A 119 8.46 16.85 4.21
C LYS A 119 7.79 16.45 5.52
N GLU A 120 6.47 16.52 5.61
CA GLU A 120 5.73 16.09 6.81
C GLU A 120 5.82 14.59 7.09
N TRP A 121 6.29 13.79 6.14
CA TRP A 121 6.42 12.35 6.27
C TRP A 121 7.78 11.87 6.74
N LYS A 122 8.72 12.79 6.97
CA LYS A 122 10.10 12.47 7.31
C LYS A 122 10.18 11.43 8.43
N GLY A 123 10.77 10.27 8.12
CA GLY A 123 10.96 9.16 9.05
C GLY A 123 9.70 8.35 9.40
N ARG A 124 8.58 8.58 8.70
CA ARG A 124 7.28 7.95 9.02
C ARG A 124 6.56 7.36 7.80
N VAL A 125 6.79 7.88 6.59
CA VAL A 125 6.32 7.25 5.34
C VAL A 125 7.52 6.92 4.48
N SER A 126 7.50 5.75 3.84
CA SER A 126 8.55 5.34 2.93
C SER A 126 8.01 4.72 1.65
N PHE A 127 8.77 4.89 0.57
CA PHE A 127 8.54 4.27 -0.72
C PHE A 127 9.59 3.18 -0.94
N VAL A 128 9.15 1.97 -1.29
CA VAL A 128 10.02 0.84 -1.59
C VAL A 128 9.94 0.54 -3.07
N LYS A 129 11.06 0.72 -3.77
CA LYS A 129 11.21 0.35 -5.18
C LYS A 129 11.23 -1.19 -5.31
N THR A 130 10.45 -1.74 -6.23
CA THR A 130 10.24 -3.19 -6.40
C THR A 130 10.44 -3.69 -7.83
N THR A 131 10.75 -2.83 -8.81
CA THR A 131 11.02 -3.25 -10.21
C THR A 131 12.02 -4.39 -10.34
N ALA A 132 13.05 -4.43 -9.48
CA ALA A 132 14.07 -5.48 -9.48
C ALA A 132 13.53 -6.87 -9.13
N PHE A 133 12.33 -6.96 -8.55
CA PHE A 133 11.67 -8.20 -8.16
C PHE A 133 10.74 -8.74 -9.25
N ALA A 134 10.54 -8.02 -10.35
CA ALA A 134 9.75 -8.52 -11.48
C ALA A 134 10.52 -9.63 -12.20
N ARG A 135 10.01 -10.86 -12.12
CA ARG A 135 10.58 -11.99 -12.86
C ARG A 135 10.11 -12.02 -14.31
N PRO A 136 10.95 -12.54 -15.23
CA PRO A 136 10.56 -12.70 -16.63
C PRO A 136 9.27 -13.52 -16.76
N LYS A 137 8.46 -13.19 -17.77
CA LYS A 137 7.17 -13.86 -18.00
C LYS A 137 7.36 -15.35 -18.28
N ASP A 138 8.40 -15.69 -19.01
CA ASP A 138 8.79 -17.03 -19.44
C ASP A 138 9.36 -17.90 -18.31
N GLU A 139 9.75 -17.29 -17.20
CA GLU A 139 10.15 -17.96 -15.96
C GLU A 139 9.01 -18.01 -14.93
N SER A 140 7.78 -17.69 -15.34
CA SER A 140 6.65 -17.51 -14.43
C SER A 140 5.45 -18.37 -14.80
N PRO A 141 4.62 -18.79 -13.82
CA PRO A 141 3.55 -19.75 -14.06
C PRO A 141 2.36 -19.19 -14.85
N ASN A 142 2.22 -17.86 -14.94
CA ASN A 142 1.04 -17.23 -15.52
C ASN A 142 1.40 -16.04 -16.44
N VAL A 143 1.93 -16.37 -17.62
CA VAL A 143 2.42 -15.43 -18.66
C VAL A 143 1.42 -14.33 -19.06
N GLY A 144 0.11 -14.58 -18.95
CA GLY A 144 -0.93 -13.60 -19.30
C GLY A 144 -1.25 -12.60 -18.18
N HIS A 145 -0.80 -12.86 -16.96
CA HIS A 145 -1.17 -12.08 -15.78
C HIS A 145 -0.05 -11.14 -15.34
N GLY A 146 0.42 -10.27 -16.25
CA GLY A 146 1.41 -9.23 -15.91
C GLY A 146 0.97 -8.32 -14.77
N HIS A 147 -0.35 -8.16 -14.59
CA HIS A 147 -0.97 -7.45 -13.47
C HIS A 147 -0.71 -8.10 -12.09
N HIS A 148 -0.35 -9.38 -12.06
CA HIS A 148 -0.07 -10.18 -10.86
C HIS A 148 1.37 -10.74 -10.89
N TRP A 149 2.34 -9.98 -11.41
CA TRP A 149 3.73 -10.44 -11.56
C TRP A 149 3.85 -11.82 -12.23
N PHE A 150 2.97 -12.09 -13.20
CA PHE A 150 2.86 -13.38 -13.89
C PHE A 150 2.64 -14.58 -12.95
N GLY A 151 2.04 -14.35 -11.78
CA GLY A 151 1.86 -15.36 -10.74
C GLY A 151 3.17 -15.82 -10.09
N ASN A 152 4.27 -15.08 -10.24
CA ASN A 152 5.57 -15.49 -9.76
C ASN A 152 5.70 -15.33 -8.24
N ALA A 153 5.82 -16.46 -7.53
CA ALA A 153 5.91 -16.48 -6.07
C ALA A 153 7.18 -15.79 -5.54
N GLU A 154 8.30 -15.87 -6.27
CA GLU A 154 9.54 -15.21 -5.88
C GLU A 154 9.40 -13.68 -5.92
N SER A 155 8.72 -13.13 -6.94
CA SER A 155 8.37 -11.71 -6.98
C SER A 155 7.61 -11.29 -5.72
N TYR A 156 6.55 -12.01 -5.36
CA TYR A 156 5.77 -11.70 -4.17
C TYR A 156 6.56 -11.82 -2.88
N PHE A 157 7.40 -12.85 -2.76
CA PHE A 157 8.25 -13.05 -1.59
C PHE A 157 9.23 -11.88 -1.41
N LEU A 158 9.97 -11.52 -2.46
CA LEU A 158 10.96 -10.43 -2.41
C LEU A 158 10.31 -9.07 -2.17
N ILE A 159 9.13 -8.83 -2.74
CA ILE A 159 8.34 -7.63 -2.45
C ILE A 159 7.97 -7.61 -0.95
N GLY A 160 7.36 -8.69 -0.45
CA GLY A 160 6.95 -8.78 0.96
C GLY A 160 8.12 -8.58 1.92
N ASP A 161 9.26 -9.21 1.64
CA ASP A 161 10.48 -9.09 2.42
C ASP A 161 11.00 -7.64 2.46
N ALA A 162 11.08 -6.98 1.30
CA ALA A 162 11.52 -5.59 1.21
C ALA A 162 10.57 -4.62 1.93
N LEU A 163 9.25 -4.81 1.80
CA LEU A 163 8.26 -3.98 2.49
C LEU A 163 8.31 -4.20 4.02
N GLY A 164 8.49 -5.44 4.46
CA GLY A 164 8.63 -5.79 5.87
C GLY A 164 9.91 -5.25 6.49
N ALA A 165 11.05 -5.38 5.80
CA ALA A 165 12.32 -4.82 6.23
C ALA A 165 12.25 -3.30 6.40
N GLU A 166 11.59 -2.62 5.46
CA GLU A 166 11.40 -1.17 5.54
C GLU A 166 10.46 -0.77 6.69
N MET A 167 9.40 -1.54 6.94
CA MET A 167 8.53 -1.33 8.09
C MET A 167 9.31 -1.47 9.41
N VAL A 168 10.14 -2.51 9.54
CA VAL A 168 11.03 -2.69 10.71
C VAL A 168 12.00 -1.51 10.86
N ARG A 169 12.53 -0.97 9.76
CA ARG A 169 13.39 0.23 9.78
C ARG A 169 12.62 1.44 10.33
N LEU A 170 11.42 1.73 9.82
CA LEU A 170 10.59 2.83 10.33
C LEU A 170 10.20 2.67 11.80
N LEU A 171 9.99 1.42 12.25
CA LEU A 171 9.63 1.12 13.64
C LEU A 171 10.79 1.32 14.64
N LYS A 172 12.05 1.27 14.20
CA LYS A 172 13.20 1.60 15.06
C LYS A 172 13.20 3.07 15.45
N ASP A 173 12.76 3.94 14.54
CA ASP A 173 12.71 5.39 14.71
C ASP A 173 11.34 5.85 15.28
N TRP A 174 10.42 4.91 15.51
CA TRP A 174 9.04 5.16 15.92
C TRP A 174 8.88 5.47 17.40
N LYS A 175 9.70 4.84 18.25
CA LYS A 175 9.61 4.85 19.71
C LYS A 175 10.12 6.14 20.33
#